data_AF-I0HES0-F1
#
_entry.id   AF-I0HES0-F1
#
_cell.length_a   1.000
_cell.length_b   1.000
_cell.length_c   1.000
_cell.angle_alpha   90.00
_cell.angle_beta   90.00
_cell.angle_gamma   90.00
#
_symmetry.space_group_name_H-M   'P 1'
#
loop_
_entity.id
_entity.type
_entity.pdbx_description
1 polymer ?
#
loop_
_entity_poly.entity_id
_entity_poly.type
_entity_poly.pdbx_seq_one_letter_code
_entity_poly.pdbx_strand_id
1 'polypeptide(L)'
;MPGMWWVVGVVVLATVFSAYLGWTAQRVERLHARAQSAERALDAHLVRRAAAAAVVAEHGDRVELYAAARLALDAEPGDRESAENDLTRQLRAVDLDPSDPAVRALIATSRRVVLARQVHTDLVRDALSARRRLLVRLLRLARRHARPEYFDIVEPTMPDLPPPLTVPGPTTPPETPLPVQAV
;
A
#
# COMPACT_ATOMS: atom_id res chain seq x y z
N MET A 1 -0.42 48.80 36.34
CA MET A 1 -1.37 47.68 36.12
C MET A 1 -0.60 46.36 35.95
N PRO A 2 0.10 45.85 36.99
CA PRO A 2 0.88 44.60 36.89
C PRO A 2 0.03 43.35 36.63
N GLY A 3 -1.28 43.37 36.91
CA GLY A 3 -2.19 42.25 36.64
C GLY A 3 -2.55 42.01 35.16
N MET A 4 -2.39 43.03 34.28
CA MET A 4 -2.78 42.92 32.88
C MET A 4 -1.83 42.04 32.06
N TRP A 5 -0.55 41.97 32.44
CA TRP A 5 0.46 41.14 31.79
C TRP A 5 0.14 39.64 31.92
N TRP A 6 -0.44 39.21 33.04
CA TRP A 6 -0.86 37.82 33.21
C TRP A 6 -2.03 37.46 32.31
N VAL A 7 -3.03 38.35 32.18
CA VAL A 7 -4.16 38.16 31.25
C VAL A 7 -3.66 38.03 29.81
N VAL A 8 -2.78 38.94 29.38
CA VAL A 8 -2.16 38.87 28.05
C VAL A 8 -1.42 37.55 27.87
N GLY A 9 -0.63 37.12 28.87
CA GLY A 9 0.07 35.82 28.85
C GLY A 9 -0.88 34.63 28.69
N VAL A 10 -1.99 34.61 29.44
CA VAL A 10 -3.01 33.55 29.34
C VAL A 10 -3.68 33.54 27.96
N VAL A 11 -4.03 34.70 27.42
CA VAL A 11 -4.66 34.81 26.09
C VAL A 11 -3.72 34.32 24.99
N VAL A 12 -2.44 34.71 25.04
CA VAL A 12 -1.42 34.24 24.10
C VAL A 12 -1.26 32.73 24.20
N LEU A 13 -1.15 32.19 25.42
CA LEU A 13 -1.02 30.75 25.65
C LEU A 13 -2.23 29.98 25.11
N ALA A 14 -3.45 30.46 25.38
CA ALA A 14 -4.69 29.85 24.89
C ALA A 14 -4.77 29.87 23.35
N THR A 15 -4.31 30.95 22.72
CA THR A 15 -4.26 31.10 21.26
C THR A 15 -3.29 30.09 20.64
N VAL A 16 -2.06 30.01 21.17
CA VAL A 16 -1.04 29.04 20.73
C VAL A 16 -1.52 27.61 20.94
N PHE A 17 -2.14 27.31 22.08
CA PHE A 17 -2.67 25.99 22.38
C PHE A 17 -3.80 25.60 21.42
N SER A 18 -4.73 26.52 21.13
CA SER A 18 -5.82 26.29 20.17
C SER A 18 -5.30 26.02 18.76
N ALA A 19 -4.31 26.82 18.31
CA ALA A 19 -3.64 26.60 17.02
C ALA A 19 -2.95 25.23 16.96
N TYR A 20 -2.26 24.84 18.04
CA TYR A 20 -1.60 23.55 18.14
C TYR A 20 -2.57 22.37 18.10
N LEU A 21 -3.72 22.48 18.77
CA LEU A 21 -4.78 21.49 18.72
C LEU A 21 -5.39 21.37 17.32
N GLY A 22 -5.65 22.50 16.66
CA GLY A 22 -6.11 22.53 15.27
C GLY A 22 -5.14 21.83 14.32
N TRP A 23 -3.84 22.14 14.42
CA TRP A 23 -2.80 21.49 13.63
C TRP A 23 -2.74 19.98 13.88
N THR A 24 -2.84 19.56 15.16
CA THR A 24 -2.82 18.15 15.54
C THR A 24 -4.02 17.40 14.98
N ALA A 25 -5.23 17.97 15.07
CA ALA A 25 -6.45 17.38 14.52
C ALA A 25 -6.35 17.17 13.01
N GLN A 26 -5.88 18.20 12.28
CA GLN A 26 -5.67 18.13 10.83
C GLN A 26 -4.61 17.09 10.44
N ARG A 27 -3.55 16.94 11.23
CA ARG A 27 -2.52 15.93 10.99
C ARG A 27 -3.08 14.51 11.19
N VAL A 28 -3.86 14.28 12.24
CA VAL A 28 -4.49 12.97 12.50
C VAL A 28 -5.46 12.60 11.39
N GLU A 29 -6.30 13.53 10.95
CA GLU A 29 -7.24 13.36 9.84
C GLU A 29 -6.50 12.89 8.57
N ARG A 30 -5.46 13.62 8.17
CA ARG A 30 -4.68 13.29 6.97
C ARG A 30 -4.07 11.90 7.03
N LEU A 31 -3.61 11.44 8.19
CA LEU A 31 -3.05 10.09 8.34
C LEU A 31 -4.12 9.00 8.22
N HIS A 32 -5.31 9.21 8.80
CA HIS A 32 -6.41 8.26 8.65
C HIS A 32 -6.93 8.21 7.21
N ALA A 33 -7.08 9.36 6.55
CA ALA A 33 -7.47 9.44 5.15
C ALA A 33 -6.47 8.72 4.22
N ARG A 34 -5.15 8.85 4.51
CA ARG A 34 -4.11 8.12 3.78
C ARG A 34 -4.21 6.60 4.00
N ALA A 35 -4.37 6.14 5.24
CA ALA A 35 -4.56 4.72 5.52
C ALA A 35 -5.78 4.14 4.77
N GLN A 36 -6.92 4.83 4.79
CA GLN A 36 -8.12 4.42 4.04
C GLN A 36 -7.89 4.41 2.52
N SER A 37 -7.12 5.37 1.98
CA SER A 37 -6.78 5.37 0.56
C SER A 37 -5.88 4.19 0.18
N ALA A 38 -4.95 3.79 1.05
CA ALA A 38 -4.08 2.65 0.82
C ALA A 38 -4.82 1.31 0.95
N GLU A 39 -5.80 1.21 1.85
CA GLU A 39 -6.71 0.07 1.96
C GLU A 39 -7.46 -0.16 0.63
N ARG A 40 -8.08 0.89 0.07
CA ARG A 40 -8.76 0.81 -1.23
C ARG A 40 -7.81 0.49 -2.39
N ALA A 41 -6.58 1.02 -2.34
CA ALA A 41 -5.58 0.72 -3.36
C ALA A 41 -5.14 -0.75 -3.31
N LEU A 42 -4.91 -1.29 -2.11
CA LEU A 42 -4.59 -2.70 -1.88
C LEU A 42 -5.72 -3.59 -2.38
N ASP A 43 -6.97 -3.30 -2.01
CA ASP A 43 -8.16 -4.00 -2.47
C ASP A 43 -8.23 -4.10 -4.00
N ALA A 44 -8.03 -2.97 -4.69
CA ALA A 44 -8.00 -2.95 -6.15
C ALA A 44 -6.87 -3.82 -6.75
N HIS A 45 -5.72 -3.93 -6.07
CA HIS A 45 -4.63 -4.82 -6.49
C HIS A 45 -4.96 -6.30 -6.26
N LEU A 46 -5.63 -6.64 -5.16
CA LEU A 46 -6.11 -8.00 -4.87
C LEU A 46 -7.11 -8.47 -5.92
N VAL A 47 -8.12 -7.65 -6.24
CA VAL A 47 -9.10 -7.95 -7.30
C VAL A 47 -8.42 -8.20 -8.65
N ARG A 48 -7.45 -7.36 -9.03
CA ARG A 48 -6.67 -7.54 -10.26
C ARG A 48 -5.86 -8.84 -10.27
N ARG A 49 -5.29 -9.22 -9.13
CA ARG A 49 -4.54 -10.48 -8.97
C ARG A 49 -5.47 -11.69 -9.07
N ALA A 50 -6.61 -11.66 -8.37
CA ALA A 50 -7.59 -12.75 -8.41
C ALA A 50 -8.17 -12.93 -9.83
N ALA A 51 -8.47 -11.84 -10.54
CA ALA A 51 -8.88 -11.90 -11.94
C ALA A 51 -7.79 -12.50 -12.85
N ALA A 52 -6.53 -12.09 -12.68
CA ALA A 52 -5.41 -12.68 -13.43
C ALA A 52 -5.23 -14.18 -13.11
N ALA A 53 -5.44 -14.59 -11.86
CA ALA A 53 -5.38 -15.99 -11.45
C ALA A 53 -6.52 -16.82 -12.07
N ALA A 54 -7.73 -16.27 -12.17
CA ALA A 54 -8.85 -16.92 -12.85
C ALA A 54 -8.55 -17.17 -14.34
N VAL A 55 -7.94 -16.20 -15.03
CA VAL A 55 -7.52 -16.34 -16.43
C VAL A 55 -6.46 -17.45 -16.58
N VAL A 56 -5.44 -17.46 -15.71
CA VAL A 56 -4.42 -18.53 -15.71
C VAL A 56 -5.04 -19.89 -15.41
N ALA A 57 -6.02 -19.95 -14.50
CA ALA A 57 -6.73 -21.19 -14.20
C ALA A 57 -7.50 -21.73 -15.40
N GLU A 58 -8.17 -20.86 -16.16
CA GLU A 58 -8.93 -21.20 -17.36
C GLU A 58 -8.02 -21.73 -18.49
N HIS A 59 -6.87 -21.11 -18.72
CA HIS A 59 -5.90 -21.57 -19.74
C HIS A 59 -5.33 -22.96 -19.43
N GLY A 60 -5.19 -23.30 -18.15
CA GLY A 60 -4.64 -24.58 -17.70
C GLY A 60 -5.69 -25.63 -17.28
N ASP A 61 -6.99 -25.35 -17.48
CA ASP A 61 -8.12 -26.17 -17.02
C ASP A 61 -8.04 -26.56 -15.52
N ARG A 62 -7.66 -25.60 -14.67
CA ARG A 62 -7.39 -25.77 -13.23
C ARG A 62 -8.59 -25.39 -12.39
N VAL A 63 -9.55 -26.31 -12.28
CA VAL A 63 -10.84 -26.06 -11.61
C VAL A 63 -10.69 -25.54 -10.17
N GLU A 64 -9.79 -26.11 -9.36
CA GLU A 64 -9.57 -25.67 -7.98
C GLU A 64 -9.00 -24.25 -7.88
N LEU A 65 -8.07 -23.90 -8.78
CA LEU A 65 -7.47 -22.57 -8.84
C LEU A 65 -8.53 -21.54 -9.27
N TYR A 66 -9.36 -21.89 -10.26
CA TYR A 66 -10.46 -21.05 -10.73
C TYR A 66 -11.47 -20.79 -9.61
N ALA A 67 -11.85 -21.84 -8.86
CA ALA A 67 -12.75 -21.72 -7.71
C ALA A 67 -12.18 -20.80 -6.63
N ALA A 68 -10.91 -20.96 -6.26
CA ALA A 68 -10.26 -20.09 -5.27
C ALA A 68 -10.14 -18.63 -5.75
N ALA A 69 -9.85 -18.41 -7.04
CA ALA A 69 -9.83 -17.09 -7.63
C ALA A 69 -11.21 -16.42 -7.61
N ARG A 70 -12.27 -17.18 -7.89
CA ARG A 70 -13.66 -16.69 -7.83
C ARG A 70 -14.07 -16.33 -6.40
N LEU A 71 -13.72 -17.18 -5.42
CA LEU A 71 -13.94 -16.90 -4.00
C LEU A 71 -13.23 -15.62 -3.55
N ALA A 72 -11.99 -15.39 -3.98
CA ALA A 72 -11.28 -14.15 -3.67
C ALA A 72 -11.94 -12.90 -4.29
N LEU A 73 -12.50 -13.02 -5.50
CA LEU A 73 -13.25 -11.93 -6.16
C LEU A 73 -14.57 -11.60 -5.47
N ASP A 74 -15.27 -12.61 -4.94
CA ASP A 74 -16.57 -12.43 -4.28
C ASP A 74 -16.46 -12.20 -2.77
N ALA A 75 -15.27 -12.34 -2.18
CA ALA A 75 -15.10 -12.27 -0.74
C ALA A 75 -15.48 -10.90 -0.17
N GLU A 76 -16.32 -10.90 0.87
CA GLU A 76 -16.61 -9.72 1.67
C GLU A 76 -15.38 -9.26 2.46
N PRO A 77 -15.34 -8.00 2.95
CA PRO A 77 -14.16 -7.47 3.65
C PRO A 77 -13.67 -8.33 4.83
N GLY A 78 -14.58 -8.98 5.57
CA GLY A 78 -14.23 -9.84 6.71
C GLY A 78 -13.61 -11.19 6.33
N ASP A 79 -13.96 -11.71 5.15
CA ASP A 79 -13.46 -13.01 4.67
C ASP A 79 -12.30 -12.87 3.68
N ARG A 80 -11.96 -11.63 3.31
CA ARG A 80 -11.00 -11.35 2.24
C ARG A 80 -9.61 -11.92 2.51
N GLU A 81 -9.12 -11.83 3.75
CA GLU A 81 -7.81 -12.37 4.13
C GLU A 81 -7.76 -13.89 3.90
N SER A 82 -8.79 -14.61 4.36
CA SER A 82 -8.89 -16.06 4.20
C SER A 82 -8.95 -16.47 2.73
N ALA A 83 -9.75 -15.78 1.92
CA ALA A 83 -9.88 -16.06 0.50
C ALA A 83 -8.57 -15.80 -0.27
N GLU A 84 -7.83 -14.73 0.05
CA GLU A 84 -6.52 -14.45 -0.55
C GLU A 84 -5.44 -15.46 -0.12
N ASN A 85 -5.51 -15.95 1.11
CA ASN A 85 -4.63 -17.00 1.62
C ASN A 85 -4.89 -18.33 0.92
N ASP A 86 -6.15 -18.68 0.69
CA ASP A 86 -6.54 -19.88 -0.06
C ASP A 86 -6.12 -19.78 -1.53
N LEU A 87 -6.33 -18.63 -2.17
CA LEU A 87 -5.83 -18.36 -3.53
C LEU A 87 -4.30 -18.51 -3.60
N THR A 88 -3.58 -17.97 -2.63
CA THR A 88 -2.11 -18.08 -2.56
C THR A 88 -1.68 -19.53 -2.38
N ARG A 89 -2.41 -20.32 -1.59
CA ARG A 89 -2.15 -21.75 -1.42
C ARG A 89 -2.35 -22.50 -2.73
N GLN A 90 -3.46 -22.25 -3.44
CA GLN A 90 -3.74 -22.88 -4.72
C GLN A 90 -2.70 -22.50 -5.78
N LEU A 91 -2.30 -21.23 -5.86
CA LEU A 91 -1.25 -20.78 -6.78
C LEU A 91 0.10 -21.46 -6.56
N ARG A 92 0.45 -21.80 -5.32
CA ARG A 92 1.68 -22.52 -5.00
C ARG A 92 1.63 -24.01 -5.34
N ALA A 93 0.42 -24.58 -5.42
CA ALA A 93 0.23 -25.98 -5.71
C ALA A 93 0.36 -26.30 -7.21
N VAL A 94 0.35 -25.28 -8.07
CA VAL A 94 0.38 -25.50 -9.52
C VAL A 94 1.63 -24.95 -10.18
N ASP A 95 2.13 -25.69 -11.16
CA ASP A 95 3.28 -25.27 -11.96
C ASP A 95 2.89 -24.13 -12.91
N LEU A 96 3.64 -23.04 -12.89
CA LEU A 96 3.34 -21.82 -13.64
C LEU A 96 4.46 -21.58 -14.65
N ASP A 97 4.16 -21.78 -15.94
CA ASP A 97 5.12 -21.53 -17.01
C ASP A 97 5.31 -20.01 -17.22
N PRO A 98 6.49 -19.43 -16.91
CA PRO A 98 6.74 -18.00 -17.11
C PRO A 98 6.74 -17.58 -18.60
N SER A 99 6.76 -18.53 -19.53
CA SER A 99 6.64 -18.29 -20.96
C SER A 99 5.21 -17.87 -21.37
N ASP A 100 4.20 -18.20 -20.56
CA ASP A 100 2.81 -17.80 -20.78
C ASP A 100 2.59 -16.31 -20.42
N PRO A 101 2.10 -15.47 -21.37
CA PRO A 101 1.72 -14.09 -21.09
C PRO A 101 0.76 -13.91 -19.90
N ALA A 102 -0.20 -14.82 -19.69
CA ALA A 102 -1.17 -14.75 -18.60
C ALA A 102 -0.48 -14.94 -17.24
N VAL A 103 0.43 -15.92 -17.17
CA VAL A 103 1.27 -16.16 -15.98
C VAL A 103 2.15 -14.94 -15.68
N ARG A 104 2.76 -14.31 -16.69
CA ARG A 104 3.54 -13.08 -16.48
C ARG A 104 2.70 -11.93 -15.91
N ALA A 105 1.47 -11.76 -16.40
CA ALA A 105 0.55 -10.76 -15.89
C ALA A 105 0.16 -11.04 -14.43
N LEU A 106 -0.05 -12.31 -14.07
CA LEU A 106 -0.30 -12.76 -12.70
C LEU A 106 0.90 -12.50 -11.77
N ILE A 107 2.13 -12.78 -12.22
CA ILE A 107 3.36 -12.48 -11.46
C ILE A 107 3.47 -10.96 -11.22
N ALA A 108 3.25 -10.16 -12.26
CA ALA A 108 3.31 -8.70 -12.16
C ALA A 108 2.25 -8.12 -11.20
N THR A 109 1.02 -8.63 -11.24
CA THR A 109 -0.05 -8.22 -10.31
C THR A 109 0.22 -8.68 -8.88
N SER A 110 0.73 -9.91 -8.69
CA SER A 110 1.13 -10.43 -7.37
C SER A 110 2.24 -9.58 -6.73
N ARG A 111 3.25 -9.17 -7.50
CA ARG A 111 4.30 -8.25 -7.02
C ARG A 111 3.73 -6.88 -6.60
N ARG A 112 2.74 -6.35 -7.35
CA ARG A 112 2.08 -5.09 -6.98
C ARG A 112 1.28 -5.21 -5.68
N VAL A 113 0.68 -6.36 -5.40
CA VAL A 113 0.00 -6.64 -4.12
C VAL A 113 0.98 -6.56 -2.96
N VAL A 114 2.17 -7.14 -3.09
CA VAL A 114 3.23 -7.06 -2.06
C VAL A 114 3.56 -5.61 -1.71
N LEU A 115 3.83 -4.80 -2.72
CA LEU A 115 4.15 -3.37 -2.54
C LEU A 115 2.98 -2.61 -1.92
N ALA A 116 1.75 -2.86 -2.39
CA ALA A 116 0.56 -2.23 -1.84
C ALA A 116 0.34 -2.60 -0.36
N ARG A 117 0.60 -3.85 0.02
CA ARG A 117 0.50 -4.32 1.41
C ARG A 117 1.51 -3.64 2.32
N GLN A 118 2.74 -3.45 1.86
CA GLN A 118 3.78 -2.72 2.60
C GLN A 118 3.36 -1.26 2.85
N VAL A 119 2.93 -0.56 1.79
CA VAL A 119 2.44 0.82 1.90
C VAL A 119 1.23 0.92 2.84
N HIS A 120 0.27 0.00 2.74
CA HIS A 120 -0.86 -0.07 3.66
C HIS A 120 -0.41 -0.24 5.11
N THR A 121 0.49 -1.19 5.36
CA THR A 121 1.02 -1.48 6.72
C THR A 121 1.71 -0.28 7.33
N ASP A 122 2.52 0.45 6.57
CA ASP A 122 3.22 1.65 7.04
C ASP A 122 2.23 2.77 7.35
N LEU A 123 1.22 3.00 6.51
CA LEU A 123 0.21 4.04 6.74
C LEU A 123 -0.74 3.69 7.89
N VAL A 124 -1.07 2.41 8.07
CA VAL A 124 -1.79 1.91 9.26
C VAL A 124 -0.96 2.16 10.52
N ARG A 125 0.34 1.85 10.50
CA ARG A 125 1.25 2.10 11.62
C ARG A 125 1.32 3.59 11.95
N ASP A 126 1.43 4.47 10.95
CA ASP A 126 1.43 5.91 11.13
C ASP A 126 0.13 6.42 11.75
N ALA A 127 -1.02 5.97 11.24
CA ALA A 127 -2.33 6.35 11.75
C ALA A 127 -2.54 5.87 13.21
N LEU A 128 -2.14 4.63 13.52
CA LEU A 128 -2.20 4.09 14.89
C LEU A 128 -1.25 4.83 15.84
N SER A 129 -0.04 5.20 15.39
CA SER A 129 0.90 5.99 16.19
C SER A 129 0.34 7.37 16.55
N ALA A 130 -0.33 8.02 15.59
CA ALA A 130 -0.98 9.31 15.80
C ALA A 130 -2.15 9.19 16.78
N ARG A 131 -2.92 8.09 16.70
CA ARG A 131 -4.06 7.80 17.59
C ARG A 131 -3.65 7.55 19.05
N ARG A 132 -2.43 7.09 19.31
CA ARG A 132 -1.90 6.84 20.67
C ARG A 132 -1.51 8.10 21.44
N ARG A 133 -1.41 9.27 20.79
CA ARG A 133 -1.02 10.53 21.45
C ARG A 133 -2.04 10.95 22.50
N LEU A 134 -1.57 11.36 23.68
CA LEU A 134 -2.42 11.70 24.84
C LEU A 134 -3.49 12.74 24.51
N LEU A 135 -3.14 13.82 23.80
CA LEU A 135 -4.09 14.86 23.42
C LEU A 135 -5.16 14.35 22.45
N VAL A 136 -4.80 13.48 21.51
CA VAL A 136 -5.75 12.88 20.54
C VAL A 136 -6.75 11.97 21.27
N ARG A 137 -6.26 11.23 22.27
CA ARG A 137 -7.07 10.33 23.10
C ARG A 137 -7.96 11.10 24.08
N LEU A 138 -7.41 12.11 24.75
CA LEU A 138 -8.14 12.95 25.71
C LEU A 138 -9.24 13.75 25.02
N LEU A 139 -8.95 14.32 23.84
CA LEU A 139 -9.90 15.10 23.05
C LEU A 139 -10.77 14.26 22.12
N ARG A 140 -10.64 12.92 22.14
CA ARG A 140 -11.40 11.98 21.32
C ARG A 140 -11.41 12.29 19.81
N LEU A 141 -10.35 12.93 19.32
CA LEU A 141 -10.24 13.41 17.93
C LEU A 141 -10.30 12.28 16.89
N ALA A 142 -9.93 11.06 17.28
CA ALA A 142 -9.94 9.89 16.41
C ALA A 142 -11.24 9.05 16.51
N ARG A 143 -12.30 9.52 17.18
CA ARG A 143 -13.55 8.76 17.36
C ARG A 143 -14.35 8.64 16.06
N ARG A 144 -14.21 9.61 15.16
CA ARG A 144 -14.94 9.68 13.87
C ARG A 144 -14.38 8.78 12.78
N HIS A 145 -13.20 8.18 12.99
CA HIS A 145 -12.57 7.30 12.01
C HIS A 145 -12.61 5.86 12.50
N ALA A 146 -12.97 4.93 11.61
CA ALA A 146 -12.76 3.51 11.83
C ALA A 146 -11.29 3.26 12.18
N ARG A 147 -11.04 2.31 13.09
CA ARG A 147 -9.68 1.94 13.46
C ARG A 147 -9.02 1.29 12.23
N PRO A 148 -7.85 1.77 11.78
CA PRO A 148 -7.11 1.06 10.75
C PRO A 148 -6.65 -0.31 11.27
N GLU A 149 -6.86 -1.34 10.46
CA GLU A 149 -6.52 -2.73 10.79
C GLU A 149 -5.42 -3.24 9.85
N TYR A 150 -4.56 -4.10 10.39
CA TYR A 150 -3.51 -4.74 9.60
C TYR A 150 -4.15 -5.81 8.72
N PHE A 151 -3.62 -5.98 7.52
CA PHE A 151 -4.06 -6.99 6.57
C PHE A 151 -3.04 -8.13 6.51
N ASP A 152 -3.37 -9.28 7.09
CA ASP A 152 -2.44 -10.41 7.20
C ASP A 152 -2.70 -11.47 6.12
N ILE A 153 -1.92 -11.35 5.04
CA ILE A 153 -1.89 -12.35 3.98
C ILE A 153 -0.52 -13.01 3.89
N VAL A 154 -0.56 -14.30 3.54
CA VAL A 154 0.63 -15.06 3.17
C VAL A 154 1.28 -14.38 1.97
N GLU A 155 2.57 -14.08 2.11
CA GLU A 155 3.34 -13.40 1.06
C GLU A 155 3.30 -14.22 -0.25
N PRO A 156 2.84 -13.63 -1.37
CA PRO A 156 2.85 -14.30 -2.66
C PRO A 156 4.26 -14.31 -3.24
N THR A 157 5.08 -15.25 -2.79
CA THR A 157 6.37 -15.56 -3.40
C THR A 157 6.13 -16.16 -4.78
N MET A 158 6.36 -15.38 -5.83
CA MET A 158 6.23 -15.80 -7.23
C MET A 158 7.62 -15.98 -7.85
N PRO A 159 7.77 -16.87 -8.86
CA PRO A 159 9.03 -17.02 -9.58
C PRO A 159 9.52 -15.67 -10.11
N ASP A 160 10.83 -15.46 -10.07
CA ASP A 160 11.38 -14.24 -10.63
C ASP A 160 11.22 -14.25 -12.15
N LEU A 161 10.46 -13.26 -12.64
CA LEU A 161 10.41 -13.01 -14.07
C LEU A 161 11.84 -12.69 -14.54
N PRO A 162 12.34 -13.32 -15.63
CA PRO A 162 13.58 -12.86 -16.24
C PRO A 162 13.48 -11.35 -16.49
N PRO A 163 14.59 -10.59 -16.31
CA PRO A 163 14.57 -9.16 -16.52
C PRO A 163 13.98 -8.89 -17.90
N PRO A 164 13.10 -7.88 -18.06
CA PRO A 164 12.66 -7.48 -19.39
C PRO A 164 13.93 -7.27 -20.23
N LEU A 165 13.95 -7.79 -21.46
CA LEU A 165 15.03 -7.57 -22.41
C LEU A 165 15.47 -6.12 -22.26
N THR A 166 16.70 -5.92 -21.80
CA THR A 166 17.24 -4.60 -21.48
C THR A 166 17.02 -3.76 -22.72
N VAL A 167 16.08 -2.82 -22.69
CA VAL A 167 16.07 -1.77 -23.70
C VAL A 167 17.41 -1.08 -23.48
N PRO A 168 18.35 -1.14 -24.44
CA PRO A 168 19.63 -0.47 -24.26
C PRO A 168 19.30 0.99 -23.91
N GLY A 169 19.79 1.44 -22.75
CA GLY A 169 19.69 2.85 -22.37
C GLY A 169 20.22 3.71 -23.53
N PRO A 170 19.80 4.98 -23.63
CA PRO A 170 20.24 5.84 -24.73
C PRO A 170 21.77 5.72 -24.84
N THR A 171 22.24 5.15 -25.94
CA THR A 171 23.66 5.07 -26.24
C THR A 171 24.16 6.50 -26.28
N THR A 172 24.85 6.92 -25.22
CA THR A 172 25.61 8.18 -25.25
C THR A 172 26.53 8.08 -26.47
N PRO A 173 26.42 8.98 -27.47
CA PRO A 173 27.35 8.99 -28.58
C PRO A 173 28.77 9.06 -28.03
N PRO A 174 29.76 8.37 -28.63
CA PRO A 174 31.14 8.49 -28.18
C PRO A 174 31.55 9.95 -28.26
N GLU A 175 31.89 10.55 -27.11
CA GLU A 175 32.51 11.88 -27.05
C GLU A 175 33.79 11.79 -27.90
N THR A 176 33.77 12.48 -29.03
CA THR A 176 34.96 12.63 -29.86
C THR A 176 35.87 13.61 -29.10
N PRO A 177 37.04 13.19 -28.59
CA PRO A 177 37.90 14.11 -27.87
C PRO A 177 38.35 15.21 -28.83
N LEU A 178 38.07 16.47 -28.48
CA LEU A 178 38.56 17.63 -29.23
C LEU A 178 40.10 17.63 -29.17
N PRO A 179 40.79 17.87 -30.30
CA PRO A 179 42.24 17.92 -30.31
C PRO A 179 42.72 19.08 -29.44
N VAL A 180 43.44 18.73 -28.37
CA VAL A 180 44.16 19.69 -27.53
C VAL A 180 45.25 20.32 -28.39
N GLN A 181 45.04 21.58 -28.77
CA GLN A 181 46.15 22.41 -29.23
C GLN A 181 47.05 22.75 -28.05
N ALA A 182 48.33 22.40 -28.15
CA ALA A 182 49.38 22.95 -27.31
C ALA A 182 50.70 23.02 -28.09
N VAL A 183 51.04 24.27 -28.46
CA VAL A 183 52.37 24.89 -28.71
C VAL A 183 53.26 24.32 -29.80
#